data_AF-A0A674BFS5-F1
#
_entry.id   AF-A0A674BFS5-F1
#
_cell.length_a   1.000
_cell.length_b   1.000
_cell.length_c   1.000
_cell.angle_alpha   90.00
_cell.angle_beta   90.00
_cell.angle_gamma   90.00
#
_symmetry.space_group_name_H-M   'P 1'
#
loop_
_entity.id
_entity.type
_entity.pdbx_description
1 polymer ?
#
loop_
_entity_poly.entity_id
_entity_poly.type
_entity_poly.pdbx_seq_one_letter_code
_entity_poly.pdbx_strand_id
1 'polypeptide(L)' 'MFKQTARLWSHVYAGTPSSSPEYTHKIDKLCGIGFNKNAVIVALSSKSWDVETATELLLSN' A
#
# COMPACT_ATOMS: atom_id res chain seq x y z
N MET A 1 -4.24 -12.77 -3.04
CA MET A 1 -3.70 -11.39 -2.95
C MET A 1 -4.80 -10.32 -2.83
N PHE A 2 -5.86 -10.31 -3.66
CA PHE A 2 -6.95 -9.32 -3.59
C PHE A 2 -7.66 -9.16 -2.23
N LYS A 3 -7.92 -10.26 -1.50
CA LYS A 3 -8.67 -10.24 -0.23
C LYS A 3 -7.95 -9.46 0.88
N GLN A 4 -6.62 -9.47 0.88
CA GLN A 4 -5.83 -8.71 1.85
C GLN A 4 -5.71 -7.24 1.47
N THR A 5 -5.55 -6.92 0.18
CA THR A 5 -5.63 -5.53 -0.26
C THR A 5 -7.00 -4.94 0.03
N ALA A 6 -8.09 -5.64 -0.30
CA ALA A 6 -9.45 -5.20 0.00
C ALA A 6 -9.67 -4.98 1.51
N ARG A 7 -9.15 -5.87 2.36
CA ARG A 7 -9.14 -5.67 3.82
C ARG A 7 -8.37 -4.42 4.24
N LEU A 8 -7.24 -4.13 3.60
CA LEU A 8 -6.48 -2.91 3.86
C LEU A 8 -7.24 -1.65 3.43
N TRP A 9 -7.86 -1.65 2.26
CA TRP A 9 -8.73 -0.54 1.84
C TRP A 9 -9.91 -0.37 2.80
N SER A 10 -10.54 -1.47 3.23
CA SER A 10 -11.62 -1.44 4.22
C SER A 10 -11.14 -0.92 5.58
N HIS A 11 -9.93 -1.26 6.00
CA HIS A 11 -9.32 -0.69 7.21
C HIS A 11 -9.06 0.82 7.06
N VAL A 12 -8.51 1.24 5.92
CA VAL A 12 -8.16 2.65 5.66
C VAL A 12 -9.40 3.53 5.52
N TYR A 13 -10.44 3.04 4.85
CA TYR A 13 -11.64 3.84 4.53
C TYR A 13 -12.84 3.60 5.45
N ALA A 14 -13.00 2.38 5.97
CA ALA A 14 -14.14 1.98 6.80
C ALA A 14 -13.76 1.73 8.27
N GLY A 15 -12.51 1.97 8.67
CA GLY A 15 -12.07 1.88 10.06
C GLY A 15 -12.13 0.47 10.66
N THR A 16 -12.21 -0.57 9.83
CA THR A 16 -12.33 -1.96 10.30
C THR A 16 -11.04 -2.45 10.94
N PRO A 17 -11.06 -3.20 12.06
CA PRO A 17 -9.85 -3.63 12.76
C PRO A 17 -9.01 -4.65 11.97
N SER A 18 -7.69 -4.45 12.04
CA SER A 18 -6.59 -5.25 11.51
C SER A 18 -6.47 -5.36 9.99
N SER A 19 -5.56 -4.55 9.45
CA SER A 19 -4.80 -4.92 8.28
C SER A 19 -3.46 -5.56 8.70
N SER A 20 -2.95 -6.49 7.90
CA SER A 20 -1.72 -7.22 8.26
C SER A 20 -0.55 -6.25 8.46
N PRO A 21 0.21 -6.35 9.57
CA PRO A 21 1.25 -5.39 9.92
C PRO A 21 2.37 -5.29 8.86
N GLU A 22 2.66 -6.37 8.15
CA GLU A 22 3.60 -6.37 7.01
C GLU A 22 3.22 -5.38 5.92
N TYR A 23 1.94 -5.30 5.57
CA TYR A 23 1.46 -4.39 4.53
C TYR A 23 1.51 -2.94 4.99
N THR A 24 1.14 -2.69 6.25
CA THR A 24 1.26 -1.37 6.86
C THR A 24 2.71 -0.91 6.88
N HIS A 25 3.66 -1.80 7.20
CA HIS A 25 5.09 -1.48 7.20
C HIS A 25 5.62 -1.12 5.79
N LYS A 26 5.20 -1.85 4.74
CA LYS A 26 5.56 -1.52 3.36
C LYS A 26 5.02 -0.14 2.93
N ILE A 27 3.78 0.17 3.33
CA ILE A 27 3.17 1.47 3.04
C ILE A 27 3.89 2.59 3.79
N ASP A 28 4.20 2.36 5.07
CA ASP A 28 4.90 3.33 5.92
C ASP A 28 6.28 3.65 5.37
N LYS A 29 7.03 2.64 4.91
CA LYS A 29 8.33 2.83 4.25
C LYS A 29 8.24 3.76 3.05
N LEU A 30 7.26 3.56 2.17
CA LEU A 30 7.08 4.42 0.98
C LEU A 30 6.49 5.79 1.33
N CYS A 31 5.61 5.86 2.33
CA CYS A 31 5.07 7.11 2.84
C CYS A 31 6.16 7.97 3.49
N GLY A 32 7.12 7.36 4.17
CA GLY A 32 8.29 8.01 4.76
C GLY A 32 9.25 8.60 3.73
N ILE A 33 9.22 8.11 2.48
CA ILE A 33 9.98 8.68 1.35
C ILE A 33 9.30 9.95 0.80
N GLY A 34 8.05 10.22 1.20
CA GLY A 34 7.28 11.40 0.77
C GLY A 34 6.16 11.07 -0.23
N PHE A 35 5.93 9.79 -0.54
CA PHE A 35 4.83 9.39 -1.40
C PHE A 35 3.49 9.42 -0.68
N ASN A 36 2.43 9.78 -1.43
CA ASN A 36 1.08 9.79 -0.88
C ASN A 36 0.62 8.37 -0.53
N LYS A 37 0.13 8.17 0.70
CA LYS A 37 -0.34 6.87 1.20
C LYS A 37 -1.33 6.18 0.25
N ASN A 38 -2.27 6.92 -0.35
CA ASN A 38 -3.19 6.33 -1.32
C ASN A 38 -2.49 5.87 -2.60
N ALA A 39 -1.60 6.71 -3.16
CA ALA A 39 -0.83 6.34 -4.35
C ALA A 39 0.04 5.11 -4.08
N VAL A 40 0.67 5.04 -2.90
CA VAL A 40 1.44 3.88 -2.43
C VAL A 40 0.59 2.62 -2.35
N ILE A 41 -0.60 2.70 -1.76
CA ILE A 41 -1.50 1.54 -1.65
C ILE A 41 -1.96 1.07 -3.03
N VAL A 42 -2.27 2.00 -3.95
CA VAL A 42 -2.63 1.66 -5.34
C VAL A 42 -1.45 1.01 -6.07
N ALA A 43 -0.26 1.61 -6.01
CA ALA A 43 0.93 1.11 -6.67
C ALA A 43 1.33 -0.27 -6.15
N LEU A 44 1.38 -0.44 -4.82
CA LEU A 44 1.63 -1.75 -4.19
C LEU A 44 0.55 -2.76 -4.58
N SER A 45 -0.72 -2.39 -4.58
CA SER A 45 -1.79 -3.31 -4.99
C SER A 45 -1.65 -3.76 -6.44
N SER A 46 -1.25 -2.86 -7.35
CA SER A 46 -1.06 -3.15 -8.78
C SER A 46 0.22 -3.95 -9.06
N LYS A 47 1.23 -3.83 -8.19
CA LYS A 47 2.52 -4.53 -8.30
C LYS A 47 2.65 -5.70 -7.33
N SER A 48 1.54 -6.34 -6.93
CA SER A 48 1.54 -7.53 -6.06
C SER A 48 2.29 -7.33 -4.73
N TRP A 49 2.26 -6.11 -4.19
CA TRP A 49 2.94 -5.68 -2.96
C TRP A 49 4.47 -5.74 -3.01
N ASP A 50 5.02 -5.60 -4.20
CA ASP A 50 6.44 -5.43 -4.44
C ASP A 50 6.86 -3.97 -4.24
N VAL A 51 7.80 -3.72 -3.31
CA VAL A 51 8.18 -2.37 -2.91
C VAL A 51 9.03 -1.71 -4.00
N GLU A 52 9.97 -2.43 -4.62
CA GLU A 52 10.83 -1.91 -5.69
C GLU A 52 9.97 -1.48 -6.88
N THR A 53 9.17 -2.39 -7.41
CA THR A 53 8.38 -2.11 -8.61
C THR A 53 7.27 -1.08 -8.36
N ALA A 54 6.72 -1.03 -7.14
CA ALA A 54 5.76 0.02 -6.76
C ALA A 54 6.45 1.39 -6.65
N THR A 55 7.69 1.45 -6.14
CA THR A 55 8.47 2.69 -6.08
C THR A 55 8.79 3.19 -7.48
N GLU A 56 9.22 2.31 -8.38
CA GLU A 56 9.49 2.66 -9.77
C GLU A 56 8.25 3.20 -10.48
N LEU A 57 7.07 2.61 -10.22
CA LEU A 57 5.81 3.09 -10.75
C LEU A 57 5.44 4.48 -10.21
N LEU A 58 5.67 4.71 -8.91
CA LEU A 58 5.43 6.01 -8.27
C LEU A 58 6.41 7.09 -8.72
N LEU A 59 7.64 6.72 -9.06
CA LEU A 59 8.64 7.65 -9.63
C LEU A 59 8.38 7.95 -11.10
N SER A 60 7.76 7.02 -11.83
CA SER A 60 7.40 7.19 -13.25
C SER A 60 6.11 7.99 -13.46
N ASN A 61 5.39 8.34 -12.39
CA ASN A 61 4.12 9.09 -12.43
C ASN A 61 4.28 10.49 -11.84
#